data_AF-A0A0D4ZZ47-F1
#
_entry.id   AF-A0A0D4ZZ47-F1
#
_cell.length_a   1.000
_cell.length_b   1.000
_cell.length_c   1.000
_cell.angle_alpha   90.00
_cell.angle_beta   90.00
_cell.angle_gamma   90.00
#
_symmetry.space_group_name_H-M   'P 1'
#
loop_
_entity.id
_entity.type
_entity.pdbx_description
1 polymer ?
#
loop_
_entity_poly.entity_id
_entity_poly.type
_entity_poly.pdbx_seq_one_letter_code
_entity_poly.pdbx_strand_id
1 'polypeptide(L)'
;MPFGEREDELWGVLKPVFRPRVFGDPNLAYAKHLFDQTGPYRAGGGAAATRADARAVLARVVRRAPEVLVKVTGRKKGAEHLGAHLAYIGRHGEVAVETRDGEVIADKGELQQIAQEWSEPLYWRERATVSAVAMVFSMPEGTDAETVRQAARETADRMVGDNHDYLMALHTDTPRPHVHLTVQAEGLDGRRFDPRREDLFRFREVFAEALRSRGVECEATPRWTRGQGRAGTSMALAQMREKIRQGVSRQPTEADMRQAREALAIAAGKATSPEFVVRAKERWVATRQKYEQAAEKFERSQDPRDQALAKELRSFLKDRTTIETVPDRVLKDALERVQRARVQKRDNSPERQSSGRSPPDRKR
;
A
#
# COMPACT_ATOMS: atom_id res chain seq x y z
N MET A 1 54.64 0.42 12.07
CA MET A 1 53.48 0.21 11.18
C MET A 1 53.97 0.23 9.74
N PRO A 2 53.85 -0.87 8.98
CA PRO A 2 54.28 -0.93 7.59
C PRO A 2 53.34 -0.12 6.68
N PHE A 3 53.85 0.32 5.52
CA PHE A 3 53.16 1.22 4.58
C PHE A 3 51.85 0.67 3.99
N GLY A 4 51.62 -0.65 4.03
CA GLY A 4 50.44 -1.29 3.44
C GLY A 4 49.14 -1.14 4.25
N GLU A 5 49.22 -0.94 5.58
CA GLU A 5 48.01 -0.83 6.42
C GLU A 5 47.31 0.55 6.32
N ARG A 6 47.95 1.55 5.67
CA ARG A 6 47.36 2.89 5.46
C ARG A 6 46.60 3.02 4.15
N GLU A 7 46.79 2.11 3.19
CA GLU A 7 45.99 2.12 1.96
C GLU A 7 44.54 1.73 2.22
N ASP A 8 44.27 0.84 3.19
CA ASP A 8 42.92 0.36 3.51
C ASP A 8 42.04 1.44 4.16
N GLU A 9 42.62 2.30 5.01
CA GLU A 9 41.92 3.50 5.52
C GLU A 9 41.69 4.54 4.41
N LEU A 10 42.61 4.63 3.44
CA LEU A 10 42.48 5.54 2.30
C LEU A 10 41.45 5.06 1.28
N TRP A 11 41.34 3.76 1.02
CA TRP A 11 40.35 3.18 0.08
C TRP A 11 38.91 3.25 0.61
N GLY A 12 38.70 3.17 1.93
CA GLY A 12 37.41 3.46 2.56
C GLY A 12 36.99 4.93 2.45
N VAL A 13 37.97 5.85 2.37
CA VAL A 13 37.79 7.30 2.21
C VAL A 13 37.69 7.73 0.74
N LEU A 14 38.24 6.92 -0.19
CA LEU A 14 38.32 7.19 -1.63
C LEU A 14 37.23 6.52 -2.47
N LYS A 15 36.33 5.71 -1.88
CA LYS A 15 35.03 5.50 -2.54
C LYS A 15 34.45 6.89 -2.81
N PRO A 16 33.91 7.17 -4.01
CA PRO A 16 33.18 8.41 -4.21
C PRO A 16 31.89 8.34 -3.37
N VAL A 17 32.00 8.62 -2.07
CA VAL A 17 30.92 8.63 -1.08
C VAL A 17 30.13 9.95 -1.16
N PHE A 18 30.40 10.77 -2.16
CA PHE A 18 29.76 12.06 -2.30
C PHE A 18 29.83 12.49 -3.77
N ARG A 19 28.71 12.48 -4.48
CA ARG A 19 28.47 13.54 -5.46
C ARG A 19 27.98 14.73 -4.63
N PRO A 20 28.81 15.74 -4.35
CA PRO A 20 28.33 16.94 -3.67
C PRO A 20 27.12 17.50 -4.42
N ARG A 21 26.12 17.99 -3.67
CA ARG A 21 24.97 18.73 -4.17
C ARG A 21 25.45 19.94 -5.00
N VAL A 22 25.75 19.72 -6.27
CA VAL A 22 26.13 20.77 -7.20
C VAL A 22 25.48 20.47 -8.52
N PHE A 23 24.19 20.80 -8.64
CA PHE A 23 23.60 21.55 -9.75
C PHE A 23 22.11 21.78 -9.47
N GLY A 24 21.57 22.84 -10.07
CA GLY A 24 20.37 23.56 -9.65
C GLY A 24 19.15 22.68 -9.32
N ASP A 25 18.51 23.03 -8.21
CA ASP A 25 17.26 22.45 -7.74
C ASP A 25 16.29 22.24 -8.92
N PRO A 26 16.00 21.00 -9.35
CA PRO A 26 15.03 20.73 -10.40
C PRO A 26 13.61 21.15 -9.99
N ASN A 27 13.40 21.48 -8.70
CA ASN A 27 12.21 22.19 -8.25
C ASN A 27 12.21 23.67 -8.63
N LEU A 28 13.15 24.25 -9.38
CA LEU A 28 13.09 25.67 -9.75
C LEU A 28 11.77 26.02 -10.49
N ALA A 29 11.24 25.09 -11.29
CA ALA A 29 9.93 25.22 -11.92
C ALA A 29 8.78 25.22 -10.89
N TYR A 30 8.89 24.39 -9.84
CA TYR A 30 7.94 24.32 -8.72
C TYR A 30 8.09 25.51 -7.75
N ALA A 31 9.31 26.00 -7.58
CA ALA A 31 9.67 27.15 -6.77
C ALA A 31 9.06 28.42 -7.35
N LYS A 32 9.03 28.60 -8.69
CA LYS A 32 8.30 29.72 -9.32
C LYS A 32 6.82 29.73 -8.91
N HIS A 33 6.16 28.57 -8.89
CA HIS A 33 4.77 28.47 -8.42
C HIS A 33 4.59 28.74 -6.91
N LEU A 34 5.61 28.45 -6.09
CA LEU A 34 5.63 28.76 -4.66
C LEU A 34 5.96 30.24 -4.38
N PHE A 35 6.89 30.84 -5.13
CA PHE A 35 7.36 32.22 -4.96
C PHE A 35 6.35 33.25 -5.49
N ASP A 36 5.70 32.97 -6.63
CA ASP A 36 4.72 33.89 -7.24
C ASP A 36 3.33 33.82 -6.57
N GLN A 37 3.13 32.90 -5.61
CA GLN A 37 1.88 32.66 -4.87
C GLN A 37 0.62 32.45 -5.73
N THR A 38 0.79 32.15 -7.02
CA THR A 38 -0.28 31.88 -7.99
C THR A 38 -0.16 30.47 -8.56
N GLY A 39 -1.27 29.73 -8.60
CA GLY A 39 -1.36 28.41 -9.22
C GLY A 39 -2.03 27.35 -8.34
N PRO A 40 -2.31 26.16 -8.91
CA PRO A 40 -3.05 25.09 -8.23
C PRO A 40 -2.28 24.38 -7.10
N TYR A 41 -0.98 24.68 -6.93
CA TYR A 41 -0.06 23.99 -6.00
C TYR A 41 0.44 24.88 -4.84
N ARG A 42 -0.29 25.96 -4.51
CA ARG A 42 0.06 26.88 -3.42
C ARG A 42 0.22 26.14 -2.09
N ALA A 43 1.42 26.16 -1.51
CA ALA A 43 1.64 25.64 -0.16
C ALA A 43 0.89 26.51 0.87
N GLY A 44 0.04 25.89 1.69
CA GLY A 44 -0.44 26.49 2.92
C GLY A 44 0.75 26.66 3.88
N GLY A 45 1.02 27.89 4.31
CA GLY A 45 2.18 28.20 5.15
C GLY A 45 2.19 27.44 6.48
N GLY A 46 3.36 26.90 6.84
CA GLY A 46 3.62 26.35 8.17
C GLY A 46 4.51 25.11 8.18
N ALA A 47 5.81 25.29 7.92
CA ALA A 47 6.83 24.27 8.17
C ALA A 47 7.08 24.15 9.68
N ALA A 48 6.43 23.18 10.28
CA ALA A 48 6.90 22.39 11.41
C ALA A 48 6.37 20.98 11.16
N ALA A 49 7.00 19.93 11.67
CA ALA A 49 6.38 18.61 11.73
C ALA A 49 5.15 18.70 12.66
N THR A 50 4.07 19.32 12.18
CA THR A 50 2.83 19.46 12.92
C THR A 50 2.29 18.05 13.02
N ARG A 51 2.32 17.51 14.24
CA ARG A 51 1.50 16.35 14.62
C ARG A 51 0.18 16.48 13.89
N ALA A 52 -0.09 15.58 12.94
CA ALA A 52 -1.20 15.74 12.01
C ALA A 52 -2.45 16.08 12.82
N ASP A 53 -3.10 17.21 12.49
CA ASP A 53 -4.29 17.65 13.22
C ASP A 53 -5.30 16.51 13.19
N ALA A 54 -5.57 15.91 14.36
CA ALA A 54 -6.45 14.76 14.50
C ALA A 54 -7.84 15.05 13.93
N ARG A 55 -8.29 16.30 13.98
CA ARG A 55 -9.53 16.76 13.36
C ARG A 55 -9.46 16.68 11.84
N ALA A 56 -8.37 17.17 11.25
CA ALA A 56 -8.16 17.11 9.80
C ALA A 56 -8.01 15.67 9.28
N VAL A 57 -7.32 14.79 10.03
CA VAL A 57 -7.23 13.36 9.72
C VAL A 57 -8.63 12.72 9.75
N LEU A 58 -9.41 13.00 10.80
CA LEU A 58 -10.77 12.48 10.93
C LEU A 58 -11.68 12.97 9.79
N ALA A 59 -11.59 14.26 9.42
CA ALA A 59 -12.33 14.80 8.30
C ALA A 59 -12.02 14.07 6.99
N ARG A 60 -10.73 13.84 6.68
CA ARG A 60 -10.32 13.08 5.48
C ARG A 60 -10.81 11.64 5.49
N VAL A 61 -10.78 10.97 6.65
CA VAL A 61 -11.33 9.61 6.81
C VAL A 61 -12.83 9.58 6.53
N VAL A 62 -13.59 10.51 7.12
CA VAL A 62 -15.04 10.61 6.98
C VAL A 62 -15.45 10.93 5.54
N ARG A 63 -14.73 11.83 4.89
CA ARG A 63 -14.91 12.25 3.50
C ARG A 63 -14.38 11.25 2.48
N ARG A 64 -13.73 10.17 2.95
CA ARG A 64 -13.20 9.09 2.12
C ARG A 64 -12.11 9.57 1.16
N ALA A 65 -11.24 10.47 1.64
CA ALA A 65 -10.04 10.86 0.92
C ALA A 65 -9.24 9.60 0.49
N PRO A 66 -8.60 9.63 -0.69
CA PRO A 66 -7.79 8.51 -1.18
C PRO A 66 -6.66 8.19 -0.21
N GLU A 67 -6.31 6.90 -0.13
CA GLU A 67 -5.18 6.46 0.68
C GLU A 67 -3.93 6.28 -0.18
N VAL A 68 -2.80 6.72 0.37
CA VAL A 68 -1.50 6.45 -0.23
C VAL A 68 -1.12 4.98 -0.05
N LEU A 69 -0.35 4.42 -0.99
CA LEU A 69 0.23 3.09 -0.85
C LEU A 69 1.76 3.16 -0.95
N VAL A 70 2.42 2.77 0.14
CA VAL A 70 3.85 2.46 0.18
C VAL A 70 4.04 1.00 0.58
N LYS A 71 4.88 0.26 -0.14
CA LYS A 71 5.23 -1.14 0.19
C LYS A 71 6.64 -1.50 -0.28
N VAL A 72 7.27 -2.45 0.40
CA VAL A 72 8.43 -3.18 -0.12
C VAL A 72 7.95 -4.17 -1.17
N THR A 73 8.58 -4.16 -2.35
CA THR A 73 8.30 -5.09 -3.44
C THR A 73 9.34 -6.19 -3.57
N GLY A 74 10.55 -5.98 -3.02
CA GLY A 74 11.57 -7.03 -2.99
C GLY A 74 12.89 -6.57 -2.39
N ARG A 75 13.80 -7.53 -2.28
CA ARG A 75 15.19 -7.32 -1.84
C ARG A 75 16.11 -7.89 -2.91
N LYS A 76 17.08 -7.11 -3.36
CA LYS A 76 17.99 -7.49 -4.45
C LYS A 76 19.31 -7.91 -3.86
N LYS A 77 19.82 -9.09 -4.25
CA LYS A 77 21.05 -9.67 -3.69
C LYS A 77 22.11 -9.73 -4.78
N GLY A 78 23.21 -8.99 -4.60
CA GLY A 78 24.29 -8.93 -5.58
C GLY A 78 23.96 -8.09 -6.82
N ALA A 79 25.01 -7.84 -7.61
CA ALA A 79 24.97 -6.90 -8.75
C ALA A 79 24.02 -7.36 -9.86
N GLU A 80 23.93 -8.67 -10.09
CA GLU A 80 23.07 -9.24 -11.13
C GLU A 80 21.59 -8.95 -10.85
N HIS A 81 21.10 -9.30 -9.66
CA HIS A 81 19.70 -9.06 -9.29
C HIS A 81 19.36 -7.57 -9.16
N LEU A 82 20.31 -6.75 -8.73
CA LEU A 82 20.12 -5.30 -8.66
C LEU A 82 20.10 -4.69 -10.06
N GLY A 83 21.06 -5.02 -10.92
CA GLY A 83 21.12 -4.53 -12.30
C GLY A 83 19.88 -4.91 -13.11
N ALA A 84 19.42 -6.16 -13.01
CA ALA A 84 18.17 -6.59 -13.64
C ALA A 84 16.96 -5.79 -13.12
N HIS A 85 16.94 -5.45 -11.83
CA HIS A 85 15.88 -4.63 -11.26
C HIS A 85 15.94 -3.16 -11.73
N LEU A 86 17.14 -2.57 -11.79
CA LEU A 86 17.34 -1.20 -12.28
C LEU A 86 16.96 -1.08 -13.75
N ALA A 87 17.38 -2.06 -14.57
CA ALA A 87 16.96 -2.15 -15.96
C ALA A 87 15.43 -2.28 -16.10
N TYR A 88 14.78 -3.07 -15.24
CA TYR A 88 13.32 -3.19 -15.23
C TYR A 88 12.61 -1.88 -14.88
N ILE A 89 13.03 -1.17 -13.81
CA ILE A 89 12.39 0.10 -13.43
C ILE A 89 12.71 1.23 -14.41
N GLY A 90 13.87 1.19 -15.07
CA GLY A 90 14.17 2.11 -16.17
C GLY A 90 13.50 1.73 -17.49
N ARG A 91 12.64 0.70 -17.52
CA ARG A 91 12.04 0.13 -18.75
C ARG A 91 13.08 -0.08 -19.85
N HIS A 92 14.25 -0.58 -19.46
CA HIS A 92 15.39 -0.78 -20.33
C HIS A 92 15.75 0.48 -21.14
N GLY A 93 15.77 1.65 -20.49
CA GLY A 93 16.19 2.95 -21.04
C GLY A 93 15.03 3.84 -21.54
N GLU A 94 13.79 3.34 -21.55
CA GLU A 94 12.62 4.15 -21.94
C GLU A 94 12.14 5.08 -20.83
N VAL A 95 12.47 4.77 -19.57
CA VAL A 95 12.12 5.58 -18.40
C VAL A 95 13.40 6.03 -17.71
N ALA A 96 13.53 7.35 -17.58
CA ALA A 96 14.58 8.00 -16.81
C ALA A 96 14.57 7.51 -15.35
N VAL A 97 15.74 7.07 -14.87
CA VAL A 97 16.00 6.77 -13.46
C VAL A 97 16.68 7.99 -12.85
N GLU A 98 16.20 8.43 -11.71
CA GLU A 98 16.73 9.60 -11.03
C GLU A 98 17.50 9.18 -9.77
N THR A 99 18.67 9.77 -9.55
CA THR A 99 19.45 9.58 -8.32
C THR A 99 18.95 10.46 -7.19
N ARG A 100 19.45 10.22 -5.99
CA ARG A 100 19.22 11.08 -4.82
C ARG A 100 19.53 12.56 -5.09
N ASP A 101 20.55 12.84 -5.91
CA ASP A 101 20.99 14.21 -6.19
C ASP A 101 20.24 14.86 -7.36
N GLY A 102 19.23 14.18 -7.91
CA GLY A 102 18.41 14.68 -9.02
C GLY A 102 19.02 14.46 -10.41
N GLU A 103 20.13 13.72 -10.49
CA GLU A 103 20.71 13.34 -11.77
C GLU A 103 19.84 12.30 -12.48
N VAL A 104 19.68 12.47 -13.79
CA VAL A 104 18.86 11.59 -14.62
C VAL A 104 19.76 10.64 -15.41
N ILE A 105 19.61 9.35 -15.12
CA ILE A 105 20.30 8.24 -15.74
C ILE A 105 19.34 7.52 -16.69
N ALA A 106 19.68 7.51 -17.98
CA ALA A 106 18.98 6.73 -18.99
C ALA A 106 19.85 5.57 -19.54
N ASP A 107 21.16 5.61 -19.31
CA ASP A 107 22.08 4.60 -19.82
C ASP A 107 22.04 3.30 -19.00
N LYS A 108 22.01 2.16 -19.69
CA LYS A 108 21.97 0.84 -19.05
C LYS A 108 23.31 0.46 -18.43
N GLY A 109 24.42 0.86 -19.05
CA GLY A 109 25.76 0.60 -18.56
C GLY A 109 25.99 1.30 -17.22
N GLU A 110 25.57 2.56 -17.12
CA GLU A 110 25.64 3.35 -15.88
C GLU A 110 24.79 2.73 -14.75
N LEU A 111 23.55 2.31 -15.03
CA LEU A 111 22.74 1.59 -14.04
C LEU A 111 23.38 0.25 -13.61
N GLN A 112 24.03 -0.45 -14.54
CA GLN A 112 24.74 -1.70 -14.23
C GLN A 112 26.00 -1.44 -13.41
N GLN A 113 26.69 -0.31 -13.62
CA GLN A 113 27.82 0.11 -12.82
C GLN A 113 27.39 0.43 -11.39
N ILE A 114 26.32 1.23 -11.20
CA ILE A 114 25.77 1.50 -9.87
C ILE A 114 25.38 0.20 -9.15
N ALA A 115 24.80 -0.75 -9.89
CA ALA A 115 24.48 -2.06 -9.33
C ALA A 115 25.71 -2.84 -8.84
N GLN A 116 26.85 -2.72 -9.53
CA GLN A 116 28.13 -3.31 -9.11
C GLN A 116 28.66 -2.61 -7.86
N GLU A 117 28.72 -1.28 -7.87
CA GLU A 117 29.20 -0.45 -6.75
C GLU A 117 28.40 -0.73 -5.47
N TRP A 118 27.07 -0.78 -5.55
CA TRP A 118 26.20 -1.08 -4.40
C TRP A 118 26.29 -2.52 -3.91
N SER A 119 26.86 -3.41 -4.72
CA SER A 119 26.99 -4.83 -4.42
C SER A 119 28.40 -5.27 -4.08
N GLU A 120 29.37 -4.34 -4.10
CA GLU A 120 30.74 -4.65 -3.71
C GLU A 120 30.75 -5.21 -2.29
N PRO A 121 31.25 -6.45 -2.12
CA PRO A 121 31.32 -7.05 -0.80
C PRO A 121 32.32 -6.28 0.06
N LEU A 122 31.97 -6.05 1.32
CA LEU A 122 32.97 -5.82 2.36
C LEU A 122 33.92 -7.03 2.37
N TYR A 123 35.23 -6.78 2.38
CA TYR A 123 36.30 -7.76 2.12
C TYR A 123 36.22 -9.05 2.95
N TRP A 124 35.49 -9.05 4.06
CA TRP A 124 35.34 -10.18 4.99
C TRP A 124 34.08 -11.06 4.75
N ARG A 125 33.31 -10.86 3.67
CA ARG A 125 32.10 -11.66 3.38
C ARG A 125 32.16 -12.37 2.03
N GLU A 126 32.11 -13.71 2.07
CA GLU A 126 32.07 -14.58 0.89
C GLU A 126 30.68 -14.70 0.21
N ARG A 127 29.58 -14.33 0.89
CA ARG A 127 28.21 -14.51 0.36
C ARG A 127 27.54 -13.19 -0.04
N ALA A 128 26.85 -13.20 -1.18
CA ALA A 128 26.03 -12.09 -1.65
C ALA A 128 24.97 -11.68 -0.61
N THR A 129 25.10 -10.46 -0.10
CA THR A 129 24.11 -9.85 0.81
C THR A 129 23.07 -9.07 0.01
N VAL A 130 22.00 -8.59 0.69
CA VAL A 130 20.98 -7.76 0.03
C VAL A 130 21.61 -6.42 -0.32
N SER A 131 21.92 -6.13 -1.58
CA SER A 131 22.51 -4.86 -2.02
C SER A 131 21.52 -3.69 -1.98
N ALA A 132 20.23 -3.96 -2.19
CA ALA A 132 19.19 -2.92 -2.19
C ALA A 132 17.80 -3.43 -1.79
N VAL A 133 16.97 -2.51 -1.30
CA VAL A 133 15.55 -2.75 -1.00
C VAL A 133 14.70 -1.98 -2.00
N ALA A 134 13.84 -2.71 -2.72
CA ALA A 134 12.90 -2.14 -3.67
C ALA A 134 11.58 -1.81 -2.98
N MET A 135 11.10 -0.58 -3.18
CA MET A 135 9.86 -0.04 -2.66
C MET A 135 9.03 0.56 -3.80
N VAL A 136 7.72 0.67 -3.58
CA VAL A 136 6.81 1.37 -4.49
C VAL A 136 5.95 2.33 -3.69
N PHE A 137 5.88 3.57 -4.18
CA PHE A 137 4.98 4.63 -3.75
C PHE A 137 3.93 4.77 -4.84
N SER A 138 2.65 4.79 -4.49
CA SER A 138 1.59 4.82 -5.51
C SER A 138 0.35 5.53 -5.01
N MET A 139 -0.38 6.11 -5.95
CA MET A 139 -1.62 6.81 -5.73
C MET A 139 -2.76 6.24 -6.59
N PRO A 140 -4.02 6.42 -6.17
CA PRO A 140 -5.17 6.10 -7.01
C PRO A 140 -5.16 6.85 -8.35
N GLU A 141 -5.91 6.30 -9.30
CA GLU A 141 -6.12 6.88 -10.63
C GLU A 141 -6.67 8.32 -10.52
N GLY A 142 -6.23 9.18 -11.44
CA GLY A 142 -6.58 10.60 -11.47
C GLY A 142 -5.66 11.51 -10.63
N THR A 143 -4.68 10.95 -9.90
CA THR A 143 -3.65 11.77 -9.24
C THR A 143 -2.59 12.20 -10.25
N ASP A 144 -2.14 13.45 -10.20
CA ASP A 144 -1.07 13.94 -11.07
C ASP A 144 0.25 13.18 -10.81
N ALA A 145 0.81 12.60 -11.88
CA ALA A 145 1.98 11.71 -11.80
C ALA A 145 3.25 12.46 -11.38
N GLU A 146 3.40 13.72 -11.81
CA GLU A 146 4.54 14.54 -11.43
C GLU A 146 4.48 14.89 -9.94
N THR A 147 3.31 15.27 -9.44
CA THR A 147 3.09 15.50 -8.00
C THR A 147 3.41 14.25 -7.17
N VAL A 148 3.09 13.05 -7.67
CA VAL A 148 3.48 11.77 -7.05
C VAL A 148 5.00 11.58 -7.03
N ARG A 149 5.69 11.87 -8.14
CA ARG A 149 7.16 11.83 -8.23
C ARG A 149 7.80 12.76 -7.21
N GLN A 150 7.35 14.00 -7.17
CA GLN A 150 7.85 15.04 -6.27
C GLN A 150 7.64 14.69 -4.79
N ALA A 151 6.45 14.21 -4.43
CA ALA A 151 6.17 13.77 -3.07
C ALA A 151 6.97 12.52 -2.66
N ALA A 152 7.20 11.58 -3.59
CA ALA A 152 8.04 10.42 -3.34
C ALA A 152 9.51 10.81 -3.14
N ARG A 153 10.03 11.77 -3.92
CA ARG A 153 11.39 12.31 -3.75
C ARG A 153 11.57 12.97 -2.39
N GLU A 154 10.68 13.89 -2.01
CA GLU A 154 10.75 14.53 -0.68
C GLU A 154 10.68 13.49 0.44
N THR A 155 9.83 12.46 0.29
CA THR A 155 9.74 11.38 1.26
C THR A 155 11.04 10.59 1.35
N ALA A 156 11.66 10.26 0.21
CA ALA A 156 12.93 9.54 0.18
C ALA A 156 14.06 10.36 0.83
N ASP A 157 14.17 11.65 0.49
CA ASP A 157 15.16 12.56 1.08
C ASP A 157 15.01 12.64 2.61
N ARG A 158 13.78 12.86 3.12
CA ARG A 158 13.50 12.95 4.56
C ARG A 158 13.69 11.65 5.32
N MET A 159 13.38 10.51 4.70
CA MET A 159 13.31 9.22 5.42
C MET A 159 14.61 8.43 5.35
N VAL A 160 15.36 8.55 4.24
CA VAL A 160 16.57 7.75 4.01
C VAL A 160 17.73 8.56 3.45
N GLY A 161 17.48 9.74 2.87
CA GLY A 161 18.49 10.55 2.21
C GLY A 161 19.71 10.80 3.09
N ASP A 162 19.55 11.09 4.38
CA ASP A 162 20.69 11.37 5.25
C ASP A 162 21.72 10.23 5.38
N ASN A 163 21.34 8.97 5.15
CA ASN A 163 22.19 7.82 5.39
C ASN A 163 22.30 6.83 4.22
N HIS A 164 21.35 6.80 3.29
CA HIS A 164 21.31 5.83 2.20
C HIS A 164 21.11 6.51 0.86
N ASP A 165 21.84 6.06 -0.15
CA ASP A 165 21.54 6.43 -1.52
C ASP A 165 20.29 5.71 -2.03
N TYR A 166 19.64 6.33 -3.01
CA TYR A 166 18.48 5.77 -3.66
C TYR A 166 18.41 6.15 -5.13
N LEU A 167 17.72 5.29 -5.88
CA LEU A 167 17.32 5.52 -7.26
C LEU A 167 15.80 5.50 -7.33
N MET A 168 15.20 6.37 -8.14
CA MET A 168 13.76 6.42 -8.33
C MET A 168 13.34 6.49 -9.79
N ALA A 169 12.23 5.85 -10.14
CA ALA A 169 11.67 5.89 -11.49
C ALA A 169 10.14 6.05 -11.42
N LEU A 170 9.59 7.05 -12.12
CA LEU A 170 8.15 7.26 -12.23
C LEU A 170 7.58 6.40 -13.36
N HIS A 171 6.56 5.61 -13.05
CA HIS A 171 5.79 4.78 -13.99
C HIS A 171 4.35 5.29 -14.11
N THR A 172 3.92 5.50 -15.35
CA THR A 172 2.58 5.95 -15.75
C THR A 172 1.89 4.98 -16.73
N ASP A 173 2.47 3.81 -16.95
CA ASP A 173 1.97 2.76 -17.85
C ASP A 173 0.76 1.98 -17.29
N THR A 174 0.34 2.31 -16.07
CA THR A 174 -0.90 1.82 -15.47
C THR A 174 -1.76 3.01 -15.04
N PRO A 175 -3.09 2.83 -14.87
CA PRO A 175 -3.97 3.92 -14.43
C PRO A 175 -3.57 4.56 -13.10
N ARG A 176 -2.77 3.86 -12.28
CA ARG A 176 -2.27 4.36 -10.99
C ARG A 176 -0.82 4.83 -11.14
N PRO A 177 -0.55 6.14 -11.05
CA PRO A 177 0.83 6.63 -11.08
C PRO A 177 1.60 6.08 -9.88
N HIS A 178 2.81 5.61 -10.12
CA HIS A 178 3.64 5.04 -9.08
C HIS A 178 5.12 5.26 -9.32
N VAL A 179 5.85 5.40 -8.22
CA VAL A 179 7.31 5.56 -8.20
C VAL A 179 7.91 4.30 -7.65
N HIS A 180 8.80 3.69 -8.42
CA HIS A 180 9.75 2.71 -7.91
C HIS A 180 10.86 3.45 -7.18
N LEU A 181 11.13 3.08 -5.93
CA LEU A 181 12.26 3.57 -5.15
C LEU A 181 13.15 2.39 -4.79
N THR A 182 14.41 2.44 -5.15
CA THR A 182 15.41 1.42 -4.85
C THR A 182 16.45 2.03 -3.93
N VAL A 183 16.44 1.62 -2.66
CA VAL A 183 17.30 2.17 -1.61
C VAL A 183 18.51 1.25 -1.42
N GLN A 184 19.71 1.81 -1.40
CA GLN A 184 20.93 1.08 -1.09
C GLN A 184 20.80 0.47 0.30
N ALA A 185 21.04 -0.83 0.40
CA ALA A 185 20.79 -1.53 1.64
C ALA A 185 21.83 -1.20 2.71
N GLU A 186 23.05 -0.84 2.32
CA GLU A 186 24.08 -0.38 3.23
C GLU A 186 24.03 1.14 3.31
N GLY A 187 24.09 1.70 4.52
CA GLY A 187 24.15 3.14 4.73
C GLY A 187 25.56 3.61 5.03
N LEU A 188 25.74 4.93 5.05
CA LEU A 188 26.99 5.60 5.39
C LEU A 188 27.48 5.26 6.80
N ASP A 189 26.55 5.02 7.72
CA ASP A 189 26.82 4.59 9.09
C ASP A 189 27.09 3.07 9.24
N GLY A 190 27.16 2.33 8.13
CA GLY A 190 27.31 0.87 8.09
C GLY A 190 26.07 0.09 8.54
N ARG A 191 24.98 0.76 8.94
CA ARG A 191 23.71 0.11 9.26
C ARG A 191 22.97 -0.21 7.98
N ARG A 192 22.15 -1.27 8.05
CA ARG A 192 21.40 -1.73 6.88
C ARG A 192 19.98 -1.21 6.87
N PHE A 193 19.53 -0.75 5.70
CA PHE A 193 18.14 -0.41 5.46
C PHE A 193 17.26 -1.68 5.45
N ASP A 194 16.50 -1.87 6.53
CA ASP A 194 15.58 -2.99 6.70
C ASP A 194 14.22 -2.49 7.25
N PRO A 195 13.41 -1.82 6.41
CA PRO A 195 12.20 -1.16 6.88
C PRO A 195 11.20 -2.18 7.44
N ARG A 196 10.80 -1.96 8.70
CA ARG A 196 9.78 -2.73 9.40
C ARG A 196 8.39 -2.14 9.17
N ARG A 197 7.38 -2.72 9.81
CA ARG A 197 5.97 -2.35 9.61
C ARG A 197 5.73 -0.89 10.01
N GLU A 198 6.33 -0.46 11.11
CA GLU A 198 6.30 0.88 11.68
C GLU A 198 6.99 1.89 10.77
N ASP A 199 8.15 1.54 10.20
CA ASP A 199 8.85 2.40 9.23
C ASP A 199 7.98 2.59 8.00
N LEU A 200 7.42 1.51 7.45
CA LEU A 200 6.51 1.60 6.31
C LEU A 200 5.25 2.41 6.62
N PHE A 201 4.82 2.48 7.88
CA PHE A 201 3.73 3.38 8.26
C PHE A 201 4.21 4.84 8.24
N ARG A 202 5.36 5.15 8.81
CA ARG A 202 5.98 6.49 8.74
C ARG A 202 6.22 6.96 7.31
N PHE A 203 6.72 6.09 6.42
CA PHE A 203 6.84 6.38 5.00
C PHE A 203 5.50 6.79 4.37
N ARG A 204 4.40 6.14 4.74
CA ARG A 204 3.06 6.52 4.25
C ARG A 204 2.62 7.86 4.82
N GLU A 205 2.87 8.12 6.10
CA GLU A 205 2.53 9.40 6.74
C GLU A 205 3.27 10.56 6.07
N VAL A 206 4.58 10.44 5.89
CA VAL A 206 5.42 11.46 5.23
C VAL A 206 5.02 11.63 3.77
N PHE A 207 4.74 10.54 3.05
CA PHE A 207 4.28 10.63 1.67
C PHE A 207 2.91 11.30 1.54
N ALA A 208 1.96 11.00 2.42
CA ALA A 208 0.66 11.68 2.45
C ALA A 208 0.78 13.15 2.85
N GLU A 209 1.70 13.49 3.77
CA GLU A 209 2.02 14.88 4.11
C GLU A 209 2.60 15.63 2.91
N ALA A 210 3.58 15.05 2.22
CA ALA A 210 4.20 15.62 1.02
C ALA A 210 3.20 15.77 -0.15
N LEU A 211 2.24 14.87 -0.31
CA LEU A 211 1.17 15.02 -1.29
C LEU A 211 0.20 16.15 -0.92
N ARG A 212 -0.20 16.24 0.35
CA ARG A 212 -1.11 17.30 0.83
C ARG A 212 -0.49 18.68 0.75
N SER A 213 0.81 18.83 1.00
CA SER A 213 1.50 20.12 0.82
C SER A 213 1.50 20.59 -0.64
N ARG A 214 1.26 19.67 -1.58
CA ARG A 214 1.13 19.89 -3.03
C ARG A 214 -0.33 19.88 -3.50
N GLY A 215 -1.29 20.04 -2.61
CA GLY A 215 -2.71 20.15 -2.95
C GLY A 215 -3.42 18.83 -3.27
N VAL A 216 -2.77 17.68 -3.12
CA VAL A 216 -3.42 16.37 -3.29
C VAL A 216 -4.06 15.95 -1.97
N GLU A 217 -5.39 15.95 -1.91
CA GLU A 217 -6.11 15.47 -0.74
C GLU A 217 -5.95 13.95 -0.63
N CYS A 218 -5.18 13.48 0.35
CA CYS A 218 -5.01 12.06 0.65
C CYS A 218 -4.68 11.80 2.11
N GLU A 219 -4.71 10.53 2.52
CA GLU A 219 -4.38 10.11 3.87
C GLU A 219 -3.57 8.80 3.94
N ALA A 220 -2.98 8.55 5.10
CA ALA A 220 -2.27 7.31 5.44
C ALA A 220 -2.85 6.68 6.72
N THR A 221 -4.06 6.13 6.64
CA THR A 221 -4.74 5.50 7.79
C THR A 221 -4.86 3.98 7.68
N PRO A 222 -4.78 3.26 8.81
CA PRO A 222 -5.08 1.82 8.83
C PRO A 222 -6.50 1.53 8.33
N ARG A 223 -6.69 0.41 7.61
CA ARG A 223 -8.03 0.04 7.08
C ARG A 223 -9.14 0.00 8.13
N TRP A 224 -8.83 -0.45 9.35
CA TRP A 224 -9.80 -0.60 10.42
C TRP A 224 -10.30 0.74 10.97
N THR A 225 -9.53 1.84 10.87
CA THR A 225 -10.04 3.17 11.28
C THR A 225 -11.14 3.66 10.34
N ARG A 226 -11.17 3.14 9.11
CA ARG A 226 -12.13 3.51 8.05
C ARG A 226 -13.33 2.56 7.95
N GLY A 227 -13.45 1.62 8.86
CA GLY A 227 -14.47 0.56 8.81
C GLY A 227 -14.28 -0.39 7.61
N GLN A 228 -13.05 -0.58 7.15
CA GLN A 228 -12.75 -1.52 6.06
C GLN A 228 -12.17 -2.84 6.62
N GLY A 229 -13.01 -3.87 6.70
CA GLY A 229 -12.61 -5.20 7.19
C GLY A 229 -11.87 -6.05 6.14
N ARG A 230 -12.08 -5.78 4.85
CA ARG A 230 -11.48 -6.56 3.76
C ARG A 230 -10.02 -6.16 3.55
N ALA A 231 -9.13 -7.15 3.51
CA ALA A 231 -7.75 -6.96 3.11
C ALA A 231 -7.61 -7.03 1.59
N GLY A 232 -6.62 -6.32 1.05
CA GLY A 232 -6.19 -6.53 -0.32
C GLY A 232 -5.68 -7.95 -0.49
N THR A 233 -5.90 -8.51 -1.68
CA THR A 233 -5.40 -9.84 -2.06
C THR A 233 -3.98 -9.72 -2.58
N SER A 234 -3.17 -10.76 -2.42
CA SER A 234 -1.85 -10.80 -3.04
C SER A 234 -1.98 -10.68 -4.57
N MET A 235 -0.99 -10.07 -5.22
CA MET A 235 -1.00 -9.89 -6.67
C MET A 235 -1.05 -11.24 -7.41
N ALA A 236 -0.30 -12.23 -6.91
CA ALA A 236 -0.34 -13.59 -7.44
C ALA A 236 -1.75 -14.20 -7.37
N LEU A 237 -2.44 -14.07 -6.22
CA LEU A 237 -3.80 -14.56 -6.06
C LEU A 237 -4.79 -13.78 -6.96
N ALA A 238 -4.61 -12.47 -7.09
CA ALA A 238 -5.42 -11.64 -7.98
C ALA A 238 -5.26 -12.06 -9.45
N GLN A 239 -4.03 -12.29 -9.91
CA GLN A 239 -3.74 -12.78 -11.26
C GLN A 239 -4.30 -14.19 -11.50
N MET A 240 -4.19 -15.10 -10.53
CA MET A 240 -4.79 -16.43 -10.63
C MET A 240 -6.31 -16.35 -10.76
N ARG A 241 -6.96 -15.53 -9.93
CA ARG A 241 -8.42 -15.33 -9.99
C ARG A 241 -8.86 -14.66 -11.30
N GLU A 242 -8.06 -13.77 -11.85
CA GLU A 242 -8.33 -13.16 -13.16
C GLU A 242 -8.23 -14.19 -14.28
N LYS A 243 -7.20 -15.06 -14.28
CA LYS A 243 -7.11 -16.18 -15.24
C LYS A 243 -8.31 -17.12 -15.14
N ILE A 244 -8.84 -17.36 -13.93
CA ILE A 244 -10.06 -18.14 -13.74
C ILE A 244 -11.27 -17.42 -14.33
N ARG A 245 -11.41 -16.12 -14.08
CA ARG A 245 -12.50 -15.29 -14.62
C ARG A 245 -12.51 -15.25 -16.14
N GLN A 246 -11.33 -15.20 -16.76
CA GLN A 246 -11.14 -15.24 -18.21
C GLN A 246 -11.30 -16.65 -18.81
N GLY A 247 -11.55 -17.68 -17.98
CA GLY A 247 -11.70 -19.06 -18.44
C GLY A 247 -10.40 -19.77 -18.83
N VAL A 248 -9.24 -19.10 -18.66
CA VAL A 248 -7.90 -19.65 -18.95
C VAL A 248 -7.55 -20.77 -17.96
N SER A 249 -8.06 -20.69 -16.73
CA SER A 249 -7.98 -21.77 -15.74
C SER A 249 -9.37 -22.08 -15.20
N ARG A 250 -9.65 -23.36 -14.93
CA ARG A 250 -10.90 -23.80 -14.29
C ARG A 250 -10.71 -24.27 -12.86
N GLN A 251 -9.45 -24.39 -12.41
CA GLN A 251 -9.13 -24.89 -11.08
C GLN A 251 -9.26 -23.76 -10.06
N PRO A 252 -10.13 -23.90 -9.03
CA PRO A 252 -10.16 -22.98 -7.90
C PRO A 252 -8.80 -22.93 -7.21
N THR A 253 -8.42 -21.77 -6.68
CA THR A 253 -7.16 -21.68 -5.94
C THR A 253 -7.25 -22.44 -4.61
N GLU A 254 -6.14 -23.00 -4.12
CA GLU A 254 -6.13 -23.65 -2.81
C GLU A 254 -6.59 -22.74 -1.67
N ALA A 255 -6.29 -21.44 -1.78
CA ALA A 255 -6.74 -20.42 -0.83
C ALA A 255 -8.27 -20.31 -0.84
N ASP A 256 -8.90 -20.28 -2.02
CA ASP A 256 -10.35 -20.23 -2.15
C ASP A 256 -11.01 -21.50 -1.61
N MET A 257 -10.44 -22.66 -1.91
CA MET A 257 -10.94 -23.95 -1.43
C MET A 257 -10.87 -24.06 0.10
N ARG A 258 -9.77 -23.61 0.70
CA ARG A 258 -9.60 -23.56 2.17
C ARG A 258 -10.64 -22.66 2.82
N GLN A 259 -10.80 -21.44 2.30
CA GLN A 259 -11.80 -20.48 2.81
C GLN A 259 -13.23 -21.03 2.68
N ALA A 260 -13.56 -21.69 1.57
CA ALA A 260 -14.87 -22.30 1.37
C ALA A 260 -15.14 -23.45 2.34
N ARG A 261 -14.15 -24.31 2.60
CA ARG A 261 -14.26 -25.41 3.57
C ARG A 261 -14.47 -24.89 4.99
N GLU A 262 -13.69 -23.92 5.41
CA GLU A 262 -13.82 -23.27 6.73
C GLU A 262 -15.20 -22.63 6.89
N ALA A 263 -15.65 -21.88 5.88
CA ALA A 263 -16.98 -21.26 5.86
C ALA A 263 -18.11 -22.28 5.97
N LEU A 264 -18.05 -23.41 5.25
CA LEU A 264 -19.04 -24.48 5.36
C LEU A 264 -19.03 -25.15 6.74
N ALA A 265 -17.86 -25.35 7.34
CA ALA A 265 -17.74 -25.92 8.68
C ALA A 265 -18.39 -24.99 9.72
N ILE A 266 -18.18 -23.68 9.61
CA ILE A 266 -18.82 -22.68 10.47
C ILE A 266 -20.33 -22.66 10.23
N ALA A 267 -20.78 -22.62 8.97
CA ALA A 267 -22.19 -22.64 8.61
C ALA A 267 -22.94 -23.89 9.11
N ALA A 268 -22.24 -25.03 9.20
CA ALA A 268 -22.75 -26.27 9.74
C ALA A 268 -22.68 -26.37 11.28
N GLY A 269 -22.19 -25.33 11.98
CA GLY A 269 -22.01 -25.33 13.43
C GLY A 269 -20.85 -26.19 13.93
N LYS A 270 -19.97 -26.64 13.04
CA LYS A 270 -18.82 -27.51 13.36
C LYS A 270 -17.53 -26.73 13.67
N ALA A 271 -17.51 -25.43 13.42
CA ALA A 271 -16.37 -24.55 13.67
C ALA A 271 -16.84 -23.15 14.07
N THR A 272 -15.96 -22.38 14.70
CA THR A 272 -16.18 -20.98 15.08
C THR A 272 -15.48 -20.03 14.09
N SER A 273 -15.86 -18.74 14.13
CA SER A 273 -15.19 -17.73 13.33
C SER A 273 -13.71 -17.60 13.71
N PRO A 274 -12.80 -17.39 12.75
CA PRO A 274 -11.38 -17.19 13.05
C PRO A 274 -11.15 -16.02 14.01
N GLU A 275 -10.18 -16.15 14.91
CA GLU A 275 -9.89 -15.15 15.96
C GLU A 275 -9.62 -13.75 15.39
N PHE A 276 -8.91 -13.66 14.26
CA PHE A 276 -8.62 -12.36 13.63
C PHE A 276 -9.89 -11.64 13.15
N VAL A 277 -10.97 -12.36 12.83
CA VAL A 277 -12.26 -11.78 12.44
C VAL A 277 -12.93 -11.17 13.66
N VAL A 278 -12.91 -11.89 14.79
CA VAL A 278 -13.45 -11.41 16.08
C VAL A 278 -12.70 -10.15 16.51
N ARG A 279 -11.35 -10.21 16.56
CA ARG A 279 -10.50 -9.07 16.91
C ARG A 279 -10.70 -7.87 15.98
N ALA A 280 -10.95 -8.11 14.69
CA ALA A 280 -11.23 -7.02 13.76
C ALA A 280 -12.56 -6.32 14.09
N LYS A 281 -13.61 -7.07 14.42
CA LYS A 281 -14.92 -6.54 14.80
C LYS A 281 -14.85 -5.78 16.12
N GLU A 282 -14.20 -6.34 17.14
CA GLU A 282 -13.97 -5.66 18.43
C GLU A 282 -13.21 -4.35 18.24
N ARG A 283 -12.16 -4.34 17.40
CA ARG A 283 -11.40 -3.13 17.10
C ARG A 283 -12.26 -2.08 16.41
N TRP A 284 -13.16 -2.48 15.51
CA TRP A 284 -14.10 -1.55 14.89
C TRP A 284 -15.09 -0.98 15.91
N VAL A 285 -15.65 -1.81 16.80
CA VAL A 285 -16.55 -1.35 17.87
C VAL A 285 -15.84 -0.31 18.74
N ALA A 286 -14.61 -0.56 19.17
CA ALA A 286 -13.82 0.39 19.96
C ALA A 286 -13.51 1.68 19.18
N THR A 287 -13.25 1.59 17.87
CA THR A 287 -13.02 2.76 17.00
C THR A 287 -14.29 3.59 16.86
N ARG A 288 -15.42 2.92 16.63
CA ARG A 288 -16.73 3.53 16.51
C ARG A 288 -17.10 4.31 17.77
N GLN A 289 -16.89 3.73 18.96
CA GLN A 289 -17.14 4.43 20.23
C GLN A 289 -16.34 5.73 20.34
N LYS A 290 -15.06 5.72 19.93
CA LYS A 290 -14.23 6.93 19.89
C LYS A 290 -14.76 7.97 18.89
N TYR A 291 -15.26 7.52 17.75
CA TYR A 291 -15.87 8.40 16.75
C TYR A 291 -17.21 8.96 17.22
N GLU A 292 -18.02 8.20 17.95
CA GLU A 292 -19.27 8.67 18.57
C GLU A 292 -18.98 9.75 19.62
N GLN A 293 -17.98 9.53 20.49
CA GLN A 293 -17.52 10.54 21.45
C GLN A 293 -17.00 11.81 20.77
N ALA A 294 -16.26 11.66 19.66
CA ALA A 294 -15.78 12.79 18.88
C ALA A 294 -16.95 13.57 18.23
N ALA A 295 -17.94 12.87 17.69
CA ALA A 295 -19.15 13.48 17.13
C ALA A 295 -19.90 14.30 18.18
N GLU A 296 -20.12 13.75 19.38
CA GLU A 296 -20.76 14.47 20.48
C GLU A 296 -19.97 15.72 20.90
N LYS A 297 -18.64 15.64 20.94
CA LYS A 297 -17.79 16.80 21.24
C LYS A 297 -17.95 17.89 20.19
N PHE A 298 -17.99 17.53 18.91
CA PHE A 298 -18.18 18.47 17.81
C PHE A 298 -19.59 19.04 17.75
N GLU A 299 -20.62 18.28 18.13
CA GLU A 299 -22.02 18.76 18.23
C GLU A 299 -22.17 19.85 19.30
N ARG A 300 -21.43 19.74 20.40
CA ARG A 300 -21.41 20.74 21.48
C ARG A 300 -20.54 21.95 21.18
N SER A 301 -19.78 21.94 20.07
CA SER A 301 -18.93 23.05 19.65
C SER A 301 -19.75 24.19 19.06
N GLN A 302 -19.30 25.42 19.29
CA GLN A 302 -19.88 26.62 18.65
C GLN A 302 -19.31 26.88 17.24
N ASP A 303 -18.24 26.18 16.84
CA ASP A 303 -17.66 26.32 15.50
C ASP A 303 -18.58 25.63 14.45
N PRO A 304 -19.09 26.36 13.44
CA PRO A 304 -19.92 25.76 12.39
C PRO A 304 -19.22 24.62 11.64
N ARG A 305 -17.88 24.65 11.53
CA ARG A 305 -17.10 23.59 10.87
C ARG A 305 -17.09 22.30 11.67
N ASP A 306 -17.10 22.40 13.00
CA ASP A 306 -17.18 21.23 13.87
C ASP A 306 -18.57 20.61 13.78
N GLN A 307 -19.62 21.43 13.80
CA GLN A 307 -21.00 20.97 13.63
C GLN A 307 -21.20 20.28 12.27
N ALA A 308 -20.60 20.80 11.19
CA ALA A 308 -20.61 20.15 9.89
C ALA A 308 -19.89 18.79 9.92
N LEU A 309 -18.68 18.74 10.49
CA LEU A 309 -17.91 17.51 10.63
C LEU A 309 -18.65 16.46 11.49
N ALA A 310 -19.38 16.89 12.52
CA ALA A 310 -20.19 16.00 13.33
C ALA A 310 -21.30 15.32 12.50
N LYS A 311 -22.01 16.08 11.67
CA LYS A 311 -23.04 15.55 10.75
C LYS A 311 -22.44 14.54 9.78
N GLU A 312 -21.31 14.89 9.16
CA GLU A 312 -20.59 13.98 8.25
C GLU A 312 -20.16 12.70 8.98
N LEU A 313 -19.62 12.81 10.19
CA LEU A 313 -19.16 11.68 11.00
C LEU A 313 -20.31 10.76 11.42
N ARG A 314 -21.47 11.32 11.82
CA ARG A 314 -22.69 10.55 12.10
C ARG A 314 -23.17 9.78 10.87
N SER A 315 -23.18 10.43 9.70
CA SER A 315 -23.51 9.76 8.43
C SER A 315 -22.53 8.64 8.12
N PHE A 316 -21.23 8.89 8.28
CA PHE A 316 -20.18 7.90 8.07
C PHE A 316 -20.34 6.65 8.96
N LEU A 317 -20.70 6.85 10.22
CA LEU A 317 -20.98 5.78 11.17
C LEU A 317 -22.28 5.03 10.86
N LYS A 318 -23.31 5.71 10.35
CA LYS A 318 -24.57 5.08 9.93
C LYS A 318 -24.34 4.09 8.77
N ASP A 319 -23.50 4.46 7.82
CA ASP A 319 -23.14 3.61 6.67
C ASP A 319 -22.30 2.37 7.08
N ARG A 320 -21.67 2.39 8.26
CA ARG A 320 -20.69 1.38 8.71
C ARG A 320 -21.05 0.84 10.10
N THR A 321 -22.25 0.29 10.22
CA THR A 321 -22.69 -0.38 11.45
C THR A 321 -21.78 -1.56 11.79
N THR A 322 -21.44 -2.38 10.79
CA THR A 322 -20.56 -3.54 10.94
C THR A 322 -19.46 -3.55 9.89
N ILE A 323 -18.30 -4.11 10.22
CA ILE A 323 -17.29 -4.44 9.23
C ILE A 323 -17.52 -5.85 8.67
N GLU A 324 -17.36 -6.00 7.37
CA GLU A 324 -17.35 -7.29 6.71
C GLU A 324 -15.92 -7.66 6.34
N THR A 325 -15.45 -8.80 6.82
CA THR A 325 -14.15 -9.37 6.44
C THR A 325 -14.30 -10.33 5.24
N VAL A 326 -13.18 -10.81 4.69
CA VAL A 326 -13.23 -11.82 3.62
C VAL A 326 -13.90 -13.11 4.10
N PRO A 327 -13.55 -13.69 5.29
CA PRO A 327 -14.27 -14.84 5.82
C PRO A 327 -15.77 -14.60 6.03
N ASP A 328 -16.19 -13.43 6.52
CA ASP A 328 -17.62 -13.12 6.71
C ASP A 328 -18.39 -13.23 5.37
N ARG A 329 -17.80 -12.71 4.29
CA ARG A 329 -18.40 -12.80 2.95
C ARG A 329 -18.51 -14.25 2.48
N VAL A 330 -17.44 -15.02 2.58
CA VAL A 330 -17.44 -16.43 2.16
C VAL A 330 -18.40 -17.26 3.02
N LEU A 331 -18.51 -16.94 4.32
CA LEU A 331 -19.49 -17.54 5.22
C LEU A 331 -20.93 -17.21 4.82
N LYS A 332 -21.21 -15.95 4.47
CA LYS A 332 -22.53 -15.54 3.96
C LYS A 332 -22.90 -16.34 2.69
N ASP A 333 -21.98 -16.42 1.73
CA ASP A 333 -22.18 -17.20 0.50
C ASP A 333 -22.41 -18.70 0.81
N ALA A 334 -21.69 -19.25 1.79
CA ALA A 334 -21.86 -20.64 2.23
C ALA A 334 -23.22 -20.88 2.90
N LEU A 335 -23.66 -19.97 3.78
CA LEU A 335 -24.97 -20.03 4.43
C LEU A 335 -26.11 -19.99 3.41
N GLU A 336 -26.02 -19.10 2.41
CA GLU A 336 -27.00 -19.03 1.32
C GLU A 336 -27.07 -20.34 0.52
N ARG A 337 -25.93 -20.98 0.24
CA ARG A 337 -25.89 -22.29 -0.44
C ARG A 337 -26.53 -23.39 0.40
N VAL A 338 -26.24 -23.44 1.71
CA VAL A 338 -26.84 -24.41 2.63
C VAL A 338 -28.36 -24.21 2.70
N GLN A 339 -28.82 -22.95 2.76
CA GLN A 339 -30.25 -22.64 2.74
C GLN A 339 -30.92 -23.07 1.43
N ARG A 340 -30.34 -22.75 0.27
CA ARG A 340 -30.85 -23.18 -1.04
C ARG A 340 -30.93 -24.70 -1.16
N ALA A 341 -29.90 -25.42 -0.71
CA ALA A 341 -29.90 -26.88 -0.70
C ALA A 341 -30.99 -27.46 0.23
N ARG A 342 -31.23 -26.84 1.40
CA ARG A 342 -32.33 -27.23 2.30
C ARG A 342 -33.70 -26.99 1.66
N VAL A 343 -33.89 -25.87 0.96
CA VAL A 343 -35.15 -25.58 0.26
C VAL A 343 -35.38 -26.58 -0.88
N GLN A 344 -34.39 -26.82 -1.74
CA GLN A 344 -34.49 -27.83 -2.80
C GLN A 344 -34.78 -29.24 -2.26
N LYS A 345 -34.19 -29.62 -1.12
CA LYS A 345 -34.46 -30.92 -0.49
C LYS A 345 -35.89 -31.02 0.04
N ARG A 346 -36.46 -29.91 0.55
CA ARG A 346 -37.88 -29.84 0.95
C ARG A 346 -38.81 -29.90 -0.26
N ASP A 347 -38.48 -29.22 -1.36
CA ASP A 347 -39.30 -29.21 -2.58
C ASP A 347 -39.25 -30.55 -3.34
N ASN A 348 -38.13 -31.28 -3.28
CA ASN A 348 -37.98 -32.63 -3.84
C ASN A 348 -38.41 -33.76 -2.88
N SER A 349 -39.07 -33.44 -1.76
CA SER A 349 -39.60 -34.48 -0.86
C SER A 349 -40.83 -35.16 -1.50
N PRO A 350 -40.91 -36.51 -1.54
CA PRO A 350 -41.89 -37.26 -2.33
C PRO A 350 -43.36 -37.09 -1.91
N GLU A 351 -43.64 -36.45 -0.77
CA GLU A 351 -45.00 -36.24 -0.26
C GLU A 351 -45.84 -35.22 -1.07
N ARG A 352 -45.24 -34.43 -1.95
CA ARG A 352 -45.99 -33.50 -2.84
C ARG A 352 -46.21 -33.99 -4.27
N GLN A 353 -45.58 -35.08 -4.69
CA GLN A 353 -45.79 -35.65 -6.03
C GLN A 353 -46.88 -36.74 -6.07
N SER A 354 -47.46 -37.13 -4.93
CA SER A 354 -48.46 -38.20 -4.84
C SER A 354 -49.92 -37.73 -4.84
N SER A 355 -50.22 -36.43 -4.80
CA SER A 355 -51.61 -35.94 -4.84
C SER A 355 -52.05 -35.58 -6.27
N GLY A 356 -52.33 -36.58 -7.12
CA GLY A 356 -52.94 -36.29 -8.41
C GLY A 356 -52.89 -37.36 -9.49
N ARG A 357 -53.19 -38.62 -9.18
CA ARG A 357 -53.61 -39.59 -10.21
C ARG A 357 -54.57 -40.60 -9.61
N SER A 358 -55.87 -40.30 -9.69
CA SER A 358 -56.92 -41.30 -9.47
C SER A 358 -56.84 -42.37 -10.57
N PRO A 359 -57.00 -43.67 -10.26
CA PRO A 359 -57.01 -44.71 -11.28
C PRO A 359 -58.27 -44.62 -12.14
N PRO A 360 -58.23 -45.01 -13.43
CA PRO A 360 -59.43 -45.04 -14.26
C PRO A 360 -60.35 -46.20 -13.83
N ASP A 361 -61.63 -45.88 -13.73
CA ASP A 361 -62.74 -46.79 -13.45
C ASP A 361 -62.80 -47.90 -14.53
N ARG A 362 -62.63 -49.17 -14.13
CA ARG A 362 -62.88 -50.32 -15.00
C ARG A 362 -64.26 -50.88 -14.70
N LYS A 363 -65.23 -50.55 -15.56
CA LYS A 363 -66.52 -51.26 -15.64
C LYS A 363 -66.31 -52.64 -16.29
N ARG A 364 -66.70 -53.70 -15.59
CA ARG A 364 -67.53 -54.78 -16.14
C ARG A 364 -68.20 -55.56 -15.03
#